data_AF-A0AB37ANQ6-F1
#
_entry.id   AF-A0AB37ANQ6-F1
#
_cell.length_a   1.000
_cell.length_b   1.000
_cell.length_c   1.000
_cell.angle_alpha   90.00
_cell.angle_beta   90.00
_cell.angle_gamma   90.00
#
_symmetry.space_group_name_H-M   'P 1'
#
loop_
_entity.id
_entity.type
_entity.pdbx_description
1 polymer ?
#
loop_
_entity_poly.entity_id
_entity_poly.type
_entity_poly.pdbx_seq_one_letter_code
_entity_poly.pdbx_strand_id
1 'polypeptide(L)'
;MLSIIEAVIVLVATALMTLQGIQHDVETRRRDVLSVEGKNQAVINAALSKWVTDKYGSLVAQMVGSKATAVTPPTLADLRAGGYLKADYATGPVWGGTYMIQMSVGPDNCSTGSGSCQVSYVFYSSQPVTRLGKPDVSGAGVVAQAAGNDFGFSTSQNPVTIKGLSGRWQAVNPVPGAPAAVVMATNGPSSDGNSVFIRRDGSLKWTGSQDVNGVDLHNVGNIDATGTIGAPTLAASNVAVSNAVRSPGTLLVQNAAGTAPAPISTGDSTVNGQLQVTQTITPGAIATPRAWCPVNGAMAQNSDGRGQLLSCQDHAWLPIGGPALRQGYFMVQNGWGVPAPNCATGGTPQIVFSPVTFYVNPTATVNVSASGSGPWTVFITDGNGNGITGTAVVETYCSY
;
A
#
# COMPACT_ATOMS: atom_id res chain seq x y z
N MET A 1 -61.75 68.86 8.52
CA MET A 1 -61.26 69.51 7.29
C MET A 1 -59.74 69.46 7.34
N LEU A 2 -59.10 68.66 6.48
CA LEU A 2 -57.65 68.73 6.28
C LEU A 2 -57.34 70.10 5.67
N SER A 3 -56.35 70.79 6.23
CA SER A 3 -55.89 72.06 5.67
C SER A 3 -55.36 71.82 4.25
N ILE A 4 -55.54 72.77 3.33
CA ILE A 4 -54.95 72.72 1.97
C ILE A 4 -53.43 72.50 2.06
N ILE A 5 -52.79 72.99 3.12
CA ILE A 5 -51.36 72.81 3.38
C ILE A 5 -51.03 71.34 3.69
N GLU A 6 -51.84 70.64 4.49
CA GLU A 6 -51.64 69.22 4.79
C GLU A 6 -51.83 68.34 3.55
N ALA A 7 -52.82 68.66 2.71
CA ALA A 7 -53.05 67.93 1.46
C ALA A 7 -51.86 68.04 0.48
N VAL A 8 -51.23 69.22 0.39
CA VAL A 8 -50.05 69.46 -0.45
C VAL A 8 -48.81 68.73 0.10
N ILE A 9 -48.60 68.74 1.42
CA ILE A 9 -47.46 68.04 2.04
C ILE A 9 -47.55 66.52 1.81
N VAL A 10 -48.74 65.93 1.95
CA VAL A 10 -48.94 64.49 1.73
C VAL A 10 -48.72 64.11 0.26
N LEU A 11 -49.17 64.94 -0.69
CA LEU A 11 -48.94 64.72 -2.12
C LEU A 11 -47.45 64.80 -2.50
N VAL A 12 -46.71 65.76 -1.95
CA VAL A 12 -45.27 65.88 -2.20
C VAL A 12 -44.51 64.72 -1.57
N ALA A 13 -44.85 64.34 -0.33
CA ALA A 13 -44.20 63.22 0.36
C ALA A 13 -44.46 61.88 -0.36
N THR A 14 -45.68 61.63 -0.83
CA THR A 14 -46.02 60.41 -1.58
C THR A 14 -45.35 60.36 -2.97
N ALA A 15 -45.26 61.49 -3.67
CA ALA A 15 -44.52 61.59 -4.93
C ALA A 15 -43.01 61.35 -4.73
N LEU A 16 -42.40 61.90 -3.67
CA LEU A 16 -40.99 61.67 -3.35
C LEU A 16 -40.71 60.22 -2.94
N MET A 17 -41.57 59.62 -2.12
CA MET A 17 -41.43 58.22 -1.70
C MET A 17 -41.62 57.24 -2.87
N THR A 18 -42.55 57.50 -3.78
CA THR A 18 -42.74 56.68 -4.99
C THR A 18 -41.56 56.81 -5.95
N LEU A 19 -41.02 58.01 -6.15
CA LEU A 19 -39.80 58.22 -6.95
C LEU A 19 -38.59 57.50 -6.34
N GLN A 20 -38.41 57.59 -5.01
CA GLN A 20 -37.35 56.86 -4.31
C GLN A 20 -37.53 55.34 -4.41
N GLY A 21 -38.77 54.84 -4.30
CA GLY A 21 -39.09 53.42 -4.47
C GLY A 21 -38.77 52.90 -5.87
N ILE A 22 -39.15 53.65 -6.91
CA ILE A 22 -38.83 53.31 -8.31
C ILE A 22 -37.31 53.33 -8.54
N GLN A 23 -36.62 54.36 -8.03
CA GLN A 23 -35.15 54.45 -8.14
C GLN A 23 -34.48 53.26 -7.45
N HIS A 24 -34.94 52.88 -6.26
CA HIS A 24 -34.40 51.74 -5.52
C HIS A 24 -34.68 50.40 -6.22
N ASP A 25 -35.86 50.20 -6.81
CA ASP A 25 -36.19 49.00 -7.58
C ASP A 25 -35.32 48.89 -8.85
N VAL A 26 -35.15 49.98 -9.58
CA VAL A 26 -34.26 50.04 -10.76
C VAL A 26 -32.80 49.73 -10.39
N GLU A 27 -32.33 50.24 -9.26
CA GLU A 27 -30.98 49.95 -8.76
C GLU A 27 -30.78 48.50 -8.32
N THR A 28 -31.81 47.92 -7.70
CA THR A 28 -31.78 46.52 -7.27
C THR A 28 -31.78 45.59 -8.48
N ARG A 29 -32.72 45.78 -9.42
CA ARG A 29 -32.77 44.99 -10.67
C ARG A 29 -31.47 45.10 -11.47
N ARG A 30 -30.89 46.30 -11.57
CA ARG A 30 -29.61 46.47 -12.27
C ARG A 30 -28.49 45.73 -11.57
N ARG A 31 -28.41 45.79 -10.24
CA ARG A 31 -27.42 45.00 -9.47
C ARG A 31 -27.62 43.50 -9.68
N ASP A 32 -28.86 43.02 -9.72
CA ASP A 32 -29.15 41.61 -9.98
C ASP A 32 -28.69 41.18 -11.37
N VAL A 33 -28.98 41.98 -12.41
CA VAL A 33 -28.51 41.70 -13.78
C VAL A 33 -26.98 41.69 -13.84
N LEU A 34 -26.30 42.65 -13.21
CA LEU A 34 -24.84 42.69 -13.16
C LEU A 34 -24.25 41.52 -12.35
N SER A 35 -24.94 41.07 -11.30
CA SER A 35 -24.53 39.91 -10.50
C SER A 35 -24.66 38.60 -11.30
N VAL A 36 -25.77 38.42 -12.04
CA VAL A 36 -25.97 37.28 -12.95
C VAL A 36 -24.90 37.29 -14.05
N GLU A 37 -24.60 38.46 -14.60
CA GLU A 37 -23.54 38.62 -15.60
C GLU A 37 -22.16 38.24 -15.03
N GLY A 38 -21.84 38.63 -13.80
CA GLY A 38 -20.63 38.18 -13.11
C GLY A 38 -20.55 36.66 -12.99
N LYS A 39 -21.66 36.01 -12.59
CA LYS A 39 -21.73 34.54 -12.52
C LYS A 39 -21.55 33.88 -13.90
N ASN A 40 -22.10 34.47 -14.96
CA ASN A 40 -21.89 33.97 -16.33
C ASN A 40 -20.40 34.03 -16.71
N GLN A 41 -19.75 35.17 -16.43
CA GLN A 41 -18.32 35.34 -16.66
C GLN A 41 -17.47 34.36 -15.86
N ALA A 42 -17.86 34.04 -14.61
CA ALA A 42 -17.20 33.03 -13.81
C ALA A 42 -17.23 31.64 -14.45
N VAL A 43 -18.37 31.23 -15.00
CA VAL A 43 -18.50 29.94 -15.69
C VAL A 43 -17.62 29.89 -16.94
N ILE A 44 -17.58 30.97 -17.72
CA ILE A 44 -16.71 31.08 -18.89
C ILE A 44 -15.24 31.01 -18.47
N ASN A 45 -14.83 31.76 -17.44
CA ASN A 45 -13.47 31.76 -16.94
C ASN A 45 -13.06 30.37 -16.40
N ALA A 46 -13.94 29.67 -15.68
CA ALA A 46 -13.68 28.32 -15.20
C ALA A 46 -13.51 27.31 -16.36
N ALA A 47 -14.32 27.42 -17.41
CA ALA A 47 -14.19 26.61 -18.61
C ALA A 47 -12.86 26.88 -19.34
N LEU A 48 -12.47 28.16 -19.43
CA LEU A 48 -11.19 28.57 -20.00
C LEU A 48 -10.00 28.05 -19.17
N SER A 49 -10.04 28.19 -17.84
CA SER A 49 -9.03 27.63 -16.93
C SER A 49 -8.87 26.13 -17.16
N LYS A 50 -9.97 25.38 -17.23
CA LYS A 50 -9.95 23.94 -17.46
C LYS A 50 -9.36 23.59 -18.83
N TRP A 51 -9.73 24.32 -19.88
CA TRP A 51 -9.19 24.11 -21.22
C TRP A 51 -7.68 24.34 -21.27
N VAL A 52 -7.19 25.41 -20.62
CA VAL A 52 -5.75 25.71 -20.53
C VAL A 52 -5.02 24.59 -19.82
N THR A 53 -5.55 24.07 -18.72
CA THR A 53 -4.98 22.92 -18.00
C THR A 53 -4.93 21.67 -18.87
N ASP A 54 -6.02 21.35 -19.57
CA ASP A 54 -6.12 20.15 -20.40
C ASP A 54 -5.23 20.24 -21.65
N LYS A 55 -4.99 21.45 -22.17
CA LYS A 55 -4.13 21.72 -23.34
C LYS A 55 -2.72 22.19 -23.00
N TYR A 56 -2.36 22.28 -21.72
CA TYR A 56 -1.11 22.89 -21.25
C TYR A 56 0.13 22.44 -22.02
N GLY A 57 0.37 21.12 -22.14
CA GLY A 57 1.55 20.62 -22.85
C GLY A 57 1.62 21.03 -24.32
N SER A 58 0.47 21.06 -25.01
CA SER A 58 0.39 21.52 -26.41
C SER A 58 0.52 23.03 -26.57
N LEU A 59 0.14 23.80 -25.54
CA LEU A 59 0.32 25.25 -25.51
C LEU A 59 1.78 25.58 -25.24
N VAL A 60 2.40 24.96 -24.23
CA VAL A 60 3.82 25.14 -23.89
C VAL A 60 4.75 24.80 -25.06
N ALA A 61 4.39 23.80 -25.88
CA ALA A 61 5.13 23.46 -27.10
C ALA A 61 5.14 24.56 -28.18
N GLN A 62 4.26 25.57 -28.09
CA GLN A 62 4.21 26.70 -29.04
C GLN A 62 5.20 27.82 -28.69
N MET A 63 5.95 27.70 -27.58
CA MET A 63 6.95 28.71 -27.21
C MET A 63 8.08 28.78 -28.25
N VAL A 64 8.46 29.99 -28.67
CA VAL A 64 9.50 30.22 -29.68
C VAL A 64 10.73 30.87 -29.04
N GLY A 65 11.90 30.26 -29.26
CA GLY A 65 13.20 30.91 -28.98
C GLY A 65 13.43 31.33 -27.52
N SER A 66 12.87 30.58 -26.56
CA SER A 66 12.93 30.89 -25.12
C SER A 66 12.36 32.27 -24.76
N LYS A 67 11.44 32.81 -25.56
CA LYS A 67 10.74 34.06 -25.28
C LYS A 67 9.25 33.84 -25.03
N ALA A 68 8.67 34.70 -24.21
CA ALA A 68 7.24 34.74 -23.98
C ALA A 68 6.52 34.91 -25.33
N THR A 69 5.67 33.95 -25.66
CA THR A 69 5.06 33.82 -26.99
C THR A 69 3.55 33.90 -26.84
N ALA A 70 2.91 34.80 -27.60
CA ALA A 70 1.46 34.85 -27.68
C ALA A 70 0.92 33.59 -28.36
N VAL A 71 -0.13 33.01 -27.80
CA VAL A 71 -0.76 31.79 -28.33
C VAL A 71 -2.23 32.06 -28.61
N THR A 72 -2.77 31.40 -29.64
CA THR A 72 -4.15 31.60 -30.05
C THR A 72 -5.10 31.05 -28.98
N PRO A 73 -5.96 31.90 -28.38
CA PRO A 73 -6.93 31.46 -27.39
C PRO A 73 -8.09 30.70 -28.03
N PRO A 74 -8.80 29.85 -27.27
CA PRO A 74 -10.02 29.21 -27.75
C PRO A 74 -11.16 30.24 -27.88
N THR A 75 -12.06 30.02 -28.82
CA THR A 75 -13.36 30.71 -28.86
C THR A 75 -14.34 30.06 -27.87
N LEU A 76 -15.44 30.75 -27.53
CA LEU A 76 -16.51 30.14 -26.73
C LEU A 76 -17.13 28.92 -27.44
N ALA A 77 -17.16 28.93 -28.77
CA ALA A 77 -17.60 27.79 -29.57
C ALA A 77 -16.62 26.60 -29.43
N ASP A 78 -15.31 26.85 -29.40
CA ASP A 78 -14.31 25.80 -29.16
C ASP A 78 -14.44 25.21 -27.75
N LEU A 79 -14.66 26.06 -26.74
CA LEU A 79 -14.91 25.62 -25.37
C LEU A 79 -16.19 24.78 -25.27
N ARG A 80 -17.23 25.11 -26.05
CA ARG A 80 -18.46 24.32 -26.12
C ARG A 80 -18.24 22.98 -26.83
N ALA A 81 -17.61 23.00 -28.00
CA ALA A 81 -17.30 21.80 -28.78
C ALA A 81 -16.40 20.82 -28.01
N GLY A 82 -15.47 21.35 -27.21
CA GLY A 82 -14.60 20.57 -26.32
C GLY A 82 -15.26 20.09 -25.02
N GLY A 83 -16.55 20.42 -24.78
CA GLY A 83 -17.29 20.00 -23.59
C GLY A 83 -16.97 20.77 -22.31
N TYR A 84 -16.21 21.86 -22.39
CA TYR A 84 -15.85 22.72 -21.25
C TYR A 84 -17.01 23.64 -20.84
N LEU A 85 -17.80 24.11 -21.82
CA LEU A 85 -19.07 24.81 -21.59
C LEU A 85 -20.24 23.85 -21.79
N LYS A 86 -21.24 23.91 -20.91
CA LYS A 86 -22.45 23.05 -20.97
C LYS A 86 -23.58 23.64 -21.82
N ALA A 87 -23.50 24.92 -22.15
CA ALA A 87 -24.48 25.65 -22.93
C ALA A 87 -23.77 26.68 -23.81
N ASP A 88 -24.50 27.25 -24.76
CA ASP A 88 -24.02 28.37 -25.55
C ASP A 88 -24.12 29.66 -24.72
N TYR A 89 -23.06 30.46 -24.77
CA TYR A 89 -22.98 31.75 -24.09
C TYR A 89 -22.92 32.88 -25.10
N ALA A 90 -23.49 34.03 -24.75
CA ALA A 90 -23.36 35.24 -25.55
C ALA A 90 -21.88 35.62 -25.72
N THR A 91 -21.53 36.19 -26.86
CA THR A 91 -20.15 36.58 -27.17
C THR A 91 -19.70 37.88 -26.48
N GLY A 92 -20.55 38.48 -25.65
CA GLY A 92 -20.27 39.72 -24.95
C GLY A 92 -21.23 39.98 -23.78
N PRO A 93 -20.88 40.94 -22.92
CA PRO A 93 -21.63 41.22 -21.71
C PRO A 93 -22.91 42.04 -21.97
N VAL A 94 -23.81 42.04 -20.99
CA VAL A 94 -25.12 42.72 -21.06
C VAL A 94 -25.06 44.24 -21.29
N TRP A 95 -23.91 44.89 -21.04
CA TRP A 95 -23.72 46.33 -21.28
C TRP A 95 -23.13 46.65 -22.67
N GLY A 96 -22.93 45.64 -23.51
CA GLY A 96 -22.39 45.77 -24.86
C GLY A 96 -20.88 45.52 -24.95
N GLY A 97 -20.40 45.36 -26.19
CA GLY A 97 -19.04 44.90 -26.48
C GLY A 97 -18.97 43.38 -26.67
N THR A 98 -17.76 42.84 -26.55
CA THR A 98 -17.43 41.41 -26.72
C THR A 98 -16.53 40.95 -25.59
N TYR A 99 -16.59 39.68 -25.26
CA TYR A 99 -15.56 39.06 -24.43
C TYR A 99 -14.30 38.84 -25.24
N MET A 100 -13.17 39.12 -24.62
CA MET A 100 -11.84 39.00 -25.20
C MET A 100 -11.01 38.07 -24.34
N ILE A 101 -10.19 37.24 -25.00
CA ILE A 101 -9.19 36.40 -24.35
C ILE A 101 -7.85 36.75 -24.97
N GLN A 102 -6.84 37.01 -24.14
CA GLN A 102 -5.45 37.07 -24.57
C GLN A 102 -4.68 36.00 -23.80
N MET A 103 -3.79 35.28 -24.48
CA MET A 103 -3.07 34.15 -23.89
C MET A 103 -1.62 34.13 -24.37
N SER A 104 -0.71 33.76 -23.48
CA SER A 104 0.71 33.63 -23.78
C SER A 104 1.34 32.49 -22.99
N VAL A 105 2.45 31.98 -23.51
CA VAL A 105 3.34 31.05 -22.81
C VAL A 105 4.58 31.82 -22.41
N GLY A 106 5.02 31.72 -21.16
CA GLY A 106 6.22 32.38 -20.66
C GLY A 106 6.53 31.93 -19.23
N PRO A 107 7.37 32.66 -18.47
CA PRO A 107 8.12 33.86 -18.87
C PRO A 107 9.28 33.54 -19.82
N ASP A 108 10.01 34.57 -20.25
CA ASP A 108 11.28 34.41 -20.97
C ASP A 108 12.20 33.43 -20.23
N ASN A 109 12.93 32.61 -20.99
CA ASN A 109 13.84 31.58 -20.52
C ASN A 109 13.21 30.45 -19.69
N CYS A 110 11.88 30.29 -19.71
CA CYS A 110 11.27 29.06 -19.21
C CYS A 110 11.62 27.87 -20.10
N SER A 111 11.67 26.66 -19.52
CA SER A 111 12.02 25.43 -20.23
C SER A 111 10.90 24.41 -20.14
N THR A 112 10.54 23.84 -21.29
CA THR A 112 9.50 22.81 -21.44
C THR A 112 9.88 21.50 -20.75
N GLY A 113 11.17 21.26 -20.54
CA GLY A 113 11.70 20.05 -19.87
C GLY A 113 11.76 20.14 -18.34
N SER A 114 11.72 21.35 -17.75
CA SER A 114 11.82 21.56 -16.30
C SER A 114 10.49 21.97 -15.65
N GLY A 115 9.39 22.03 -16.41
CA GLY A 115 8.08 22.47 -15.91
C GLY A 115 8.04 23.93 -15.45
N SER A 116 8.99 24.77 -15.87
CA SER A 116 9.06 26.18 -15.44
C SER A 116 8.23 27.13 -16.31
N CYS A 117 7.70 26.64 -17.43
CA CYS A 117 6.82 27.42 -18.30
C CYS A 117 5.41 27.50 -17.73
N GLN A 118 4.75 28.63 -17.99
CA GLN A 118 3.41 28.94 -17.54
C GLN A 118 2.61 29.39 -18.75
N VAL A 119 1.35 28.95 -18.80
CA VAL A 119 0.38 29.49 -19.75
C VAL A 119 -0.45 30.52 -19.00
N SER A 120 -0.31 31.78 -19.37
CA SER A 120 -1.01 32.90 -18.74
C SER A 120 -2.10 33.41 -19.67
N TYR A 121 -3.26 33.78 -19.13
CA TYR A 121 -4.30 34.43 -19.90
C TYR A 121 -4.98 35.56 -19.11
N VAL A 122 -5.61 36.47 -19.87
CA VAL A 122 -6.58 37.43 -19.36
C VAL A 122 -7.90 37.27 -20.12
N PHE A 123 -9.00 37.25 -19.39
CA PHE A 123 -10.38 37.23 -19.91
C PHE A 123 -11.07 38.52 -19.50
N TYR A 124 -11.52 39.34 -20.46
CA TYR A 124 -12.03 40.68 -20.17
C TYR A 124 -13.13 41.12 -21.13
N SER A 125 -13.84 42.18 -20.77
CA SER A 125 -14.84 42.82 -21.63
C SER A 125 -14.21 43.92 -22.49
N SER A 126 -14.52 43.97 -23.79
CA SER A 126 -13.95 44.96 -24.72
C SER A 126 -14.47 46.39 -24.50
N GLN A 127 -15.56 46.54 -23.73
CA GLN A 127 -16.16 47.82 -23.34
C GLN A 127 -16.35 47.87 -21.81
N PRO A 128 -16.20 49.05 -21.18
CA PRO A 128 -16.40 49.20 -19.75
C PRO A 128 -17.89 49.03 -19.38
N VAL A 129 -18.15 48.64 -18.13
CA VAL A 129 -19.50 48.71 -17.57
C VAL A 129 -19.92 50.18 -17.56
N THR A 130 -21.06 50.50 -18.17
CA THR A 130 -21.56 51.87 -18.22
C THR A 130 -22.90 52.04 -17.51
N ARG A 131 -23.14 53.28 -17.04
CA ARG A 131 -24.43 53.77 -16.56
C ARG A 131 -24.64 55.14 -17.16
N LEU A 132 -25.74 55.33 -17.91
CA LEU A 132 -26.05 56.60 -18.60
C LEU A 132 -24.88 57.10 -19.48
N GLY A 133 -24.21 56.19 -20.19
CA GLY A 133 -23.09 56.50 -21.09
C GLY A 133 -21.77 56.84 -20.39
N LYS A 134 -21.68 56.75 -19.06
CA LYS A 134 -20.44 56.98 -18.30
C LYS A 134 -19.94 55.68 -17.67
N PRO A 135 -18.61 55.50 -17.50
CA PRO A 135 -18.06 54.36 -16.77
C PRO A 135 -18.66 54.21 -15.37
N ASP A 136 -19.11 53.00 -15.03
CA ASP A 136 -19.69 52.68 -13.74
C ASP A 136 -18.83 51.68 -12.98
N VAL A 137 -17.90 52.23 -12.21
CA VAL A 137 -16.97 51.47 -11.37
C VAL A 137 -17.71 50.67 -10.29
N SER A 138 -18.82 51.20 -9.77
CA SER A 138 -19.61 50.49 -8.76
C SER A 138 -20.27 49.24 -9.35
N GLY A 139 -20.82 49.36 -10.56
CA GLY A 139 -21.36 48.24 -11.32
C GLY A 139 -20.30 47.20 -11.68
N ALA A 140 -19.11 47.65 -12.12
CA ALA A 140 -17.98 46.76 -12.37
C ALA A 140 -17.55 45.99 -11.10
N GLY A 141 -17.58 46.66 -9.93
CA GLY A 141 -17.36 46.01 -8.64
C GLY A 141 -18.37 44.91 -8.33
N VAL A 142 -19.67 45.14 -8.61
CA VAL A 142 -20.72 44.11 -8.44
C VAL A 142 -20.50 42.91 -9.35
N VAL A 143 -20.18 43.15 -10.63
CA VAL A 143 -19.89 42.07 -11.60
C VAL A 143 -18.70 41.26 -11.11
N ALA A 144 -17.57 41.92 -10.80
CA ALA A 144 -16.37 41.22 -10.33
C ALA A 144 -16.68 40.43 -9.05
N GLN A 145 -17.38 41.02 -8.08
CA GLN A 145 -17.70 40.37 -6.80
C GLN A 145 -18.56 39.11 -7.01
N ALA A 146 -19.53 39.17 -7.91
CA ALA A 146 -20.37 38.02 -8.25
C ALA A 146 -19.61 36.95 -9.05
N ALA A 147 -18.61 37.36 -9.83
CA ALA A 147 -17.76 36.47 -10.61
C ALA A 147 -16.73 35.71 -9.75
N GLY A 148 -16.31 36.30 -8.63
CA GLY A 148 -15.44 35.68 -7.64
C GLY A 148 -14.00 36.19 -7.67
N ASN A 149 -13.14 35.56 -6.87
CA ASN A 149 -11.81 36.09 -6.51
C ASN A 149 -10.80 36.18 -7.66
N ASP A 150 -11.05 35.48 -8.77
CA ASP A 150 -10.20 35.54 -9.97
C ASP A 150 -10.41 36.83 -10.76
N PHE A 151 -11.49 37.56 -10.47
CA PHE A 151 -11.87 38.79 -11.16
C PHE A 151 -11.39 40.04 -10.43
N GLY A 152 -11.23 41.09 -11.22
CA GLY A 152 -10.87 42.44 -10.82
C GLY A 152 -11.49 43.46 -11.76
N PHE A 153 -11.34 44.74 -11.43
CA PHE A 153 -11.83 45.82 -12.27
C PHE A 153 -10.93 47.07 -12.24
N SER A 154 -10.96 47.86 -13.32
CA SER A 154 -10.27 49.16 -13.37
C SER A 154 -11.09 50.23 -12.63
N THR A 155 -10.40 51.10 -11.89
CA THR A 155 -11.04 52.18 -11.13
C THR A 155 -10.79 53.53 -11.77
N SER A 156 -11.56 54.56 -11.41
CA SER A 156 -11.33 55.92 -11.89
C SER A 156 -10.00 56.51 -11.40
N GLN A 157 -9.47 56.03 -10.27
CA GLN A 157 -8.20 56.50 -9.70
C GLN A 157 -6.99 55.86 -10.40
N ASN A 158 -7.14 54.63 -10.88
CA ASN A 158 -6.10 53.95 -11.64
C ASN A 158 -6.77 53.12 -12.75
N PRO A 159 -7.05 53.73 -13.91
CA PRO A 159 -7.76 53.05 -14.98
C PRO A 159 -6.82 52.20 -15.86
N VAL A 160 -5.50 52.43 -15.75
CA VAL A 160 -4.43 51.71 -16.49
C VAL A 160 -4.11 50.35 -15.88
N THR A 161 -4.29 50.18 -14.57
CA THR A 161 -4.06 48.90 -13.88
C THR A 161 -5.37 48.33 -13.34
N ILE A 162 -5.63 47.07 -13.63
CA ILE A 162 -6.70 46.29 -13.02
C ILE A 162 -6.13 45.49 -11.85
N LYS A 163 -6.81 45.53 -10.70
CA LYS A 163 -6.48 44.73 -9.52
C LYS A 163 -7.59 43.72 -9.23
N GLY A 164 -7.21 42.49 -8.89
CA GLY A 164 -8.15 41.49 -8.39
C GLY A 164 -8.79 41.92 -7.07
N LEU A 165 -9.99 41.42 -6.76
CA LEU A 165 -10.81 41.85 -5.61
C LEU A 165 -10.16 41.76 -4.22
N SER A 166 -9.07 40.99 -4.07
CA SER A 166 -8.29 40.90 -2.83
C SER A 166 -6.83 41.31 -2.99
N GLY A 167 -6.50 42.04 -4.07
CA GLY A 167 -5.11 42.43 -4.37
C GLY A 167 -4.18 41.27 -4.74
N ARG A 168 -4.74 40.07 -4.98
CA ARG A 168 -4.00 38.83 -5.28
C ARG A 168 -3.19 38.90 -6.57
N TRP A 169 -3.63 39.74 -7.51
CA TRP A 169 -2.95 39.97 -8.77
C TRP A 169 -3.21 41.40 -9.24
N GLN A 170 -2.31 41.88 -10.10
CA GLN A 170 -2.47 43.11 -10.85
C GLN A 170 -2.06 42.86 -12.29
N ALA A 171 -2.75 43.51 -13.24
CA ALA A 171 -2.42 43.43 -14.65
C ALA A 171 -2.74 44.75 -15.35
N VAL A 172 -2.11 44.99 -16.49
CA VAL A 172 -2.38 46.16 -17.33
C VAL A 172 -3.77 46.02 -17.92
N ASN A 173 -4.55 47.11 -17.95
CA ASN A 173 -5.85 47.15 -18.60
C ASN A 173 -5.66 46.97 -20.12
N PRO A 174 -6.12 45.86 -20.72
CA PRO A 174 -5.86 45.54 -22.12
C PRO A 174 -6.80 46.28 -23.08
N VAL A 175 -7.78 47.04 -22.59
CA VAL A 175 -8.73 47.78 -23.42
C VAL A 175 -8.09 49.08 -23.93
N PRO A 176 -8.15 49.40 -25.24
CA PRO A 176 -7.60 50.63 -25.80
C PRO A 176 -8.09 51.89 -25.06
N GLY A 177 -7.17 52.81 -24.75
CA GLY A 177 -7.44 54.00 -23.94
C GLY A 177 -7.63 53.73 -22.44
N ALA A 178 -7.53 52.45 -22.02
CA ALA A 178 -7.59 51.98 -20.64
C ALA A 178 -8.70 52.66 -19.81
N PRO A 179 -9.99 52.54 -20.17
CA PRO A 179 -11.07 53.18 -19.44
C PRO A 179 -11.26 52.56 -18.04
N ALA A 180 -11.85 53.33 -17.13
CA ALA A 180 -12.36 52.82 -15.86
C ALA A 180 -13.54 51.85 -16.07
N ALA A 181 -13.85 51.03 -15.07
CA ALA A 181 -14.97 50.07 -15.08
C ALA A 181 -14.84 48.89 -16.08
N VAL A 182 -13.62 48.53 -16.49
CA VAL A 182 -13.35 47.28 -17.23
C VAL A 182 -13.25 46.15 -16.21
N VAL A 183 -13.96 45.04 -16.46
CA VAL A 183 -13.91 43.81 -15.65
C VAL A 183 -13.00 42.80 -16.36
N MET A 184 -12.12 42.15 -15.60
CA MET A 184 -11.15 41.18 -16.10
C MET A 184 -10.87 40.08 -15.10
N ALA A 185 -10.66 38.86 -15.59
CA ALA A 185 -10.07 37.74 -14.87
C ALA A 185 -8.72 37.36 -15.45
N THR A 186 -7.91 36.68 -14.64
CA THR A 186 -6.66 36.05 -15.08
C THR A 186 -6.46 34.76 -14.29
N ASN A 187 -5.79 33.78 -14.89
CA ASN A 187 -5.22 32.66 -14.13
C ASN A 187 -3.88 33.00 -13.45
N GLY A 188 -3.49 34.27 -13.54
CA GLY A 188 -2.34 34.93 -12.90
C GLY A 188 -0.99 34.61 -13.56
N PRO A 189 -0.07 35.60 -13.68
CA PRO A 189 1.34 35.35 -14.01
C PRO A 189 2.15 34.78 -12.82
N SER A 190 1.53 34.58 -11.65
CA SER A 190 2.16 34.10 -10.42
C SER A 190 1.31 33.09 -9.64
N SER A 191 0.14 32.69 -10.13
CA SER A 191 -0.68 31.65 -9.49
C SER A 191 -0.46 30.32 -10.19
N ASP A 192 0.49 29.56 -9.64
CA ASP A 192 0.42 28.12 -9.43
C ASP A 192 -0.20 27.26 -10.54
N GLY A 193 0.20 27.51 -11.79
CA GLY A 193 0.28 26.46 -12.81
C GLY A 193 1.17 25.27 -12.39
N ASN A 194 1.90 25.40 -11.26
CA ASN A 194 2.70 24.37 -10.60
C ASN A 194 1.96 23.50 -9.59
N SER A 195 0.67 23.75 -9.32
CA SER A 195 -0.13 22.80 -8.53
C SER A 195 -0.50 21.60 -9.39
N VAL A 196 0.50 20.73 -9.63
CA VAL A 196 0.33 19.46 -10.34
C VAL A 196 -0.47 18.52 -9.43
N PHE A 197 -1.80 18.65 -9.47
CA PHE A 197 -2.66 17.62 -8.93
C PHE A 197 -2.34 16.30 -9.64
N ILE A 198 -2.15 15.22 -8.86
CA ILE A 198 -2.05 13.87 -9.42
C ILE A 198 -3.37 13.60 -10.16
N ARG A 199 -3.31 13.46 -11.49
CA ARG A 199 -4.52 13.24 -12.28
C ARG A 199 -5.11 11.88 -11.94
N ARG A 200 -6.41 11.88 -11.61
CA ARG A 200 -7.18 10.66 -11.29
C ARG A 200 -7.68 9.92 -12.54
N ASP A 201 -7.62 10.55 -13.70
CA ASP A 201 -8.10 10.03 -14.97
C ASP A 201 -7.12 9.07 -15.68
N GLY A 202 -5.92 8.88 -15.10
CA GLY A 202 -4.88 8.02 -15.65
C GLY A 202 -4.22 8.57 -16.93
N SER A 203 -4.57 9.79 -17.36
CA SER A 203 -4.05 10.36 -18.61
C SER A 203 -2.57 10.75 -18.51
N LEU A 204 -2.06 10.92 -17.29
CA LEU A 204 -0.63 11.05 -17.00
C LEU A 204 -0.23 9.98 -15.98
N LYS A 205 0.69 9.11 -16.40
CA LYS A 205 1.34 8.16 -15.49
C LYS A 205 2.32 8.91 -14.60
N TRP A 206 2.40 8.52 -13.34
CA TRP A 206 3.37 9.06 -12.40
C TRP A 206 4.75 8.48 -12.72
N THR A 207 5.57 9.25 -13.44
CA THR A 207 6.91 8.81 -13.86
C THR A 207 7.96 9.57 -13.04
N GLY A 208 8.50 8.93 -12.00
CA GLY A 208 9.55 9.51 -11.15
C GLY A 208 9.44 9.05 -9.69
N SER A 209 10.54 9.18 -8.95
CA SER A 209 10.57 8.92 -7.51
C SER A 209 9.69 9.91 -6.75
N GLN A 210 9.11 9.45 -5.65
CA GLN A 210 8.19 10.23 -4.84
C GLN A 210 8.70 10.25 -3.42
N ASP A 211 8.89 11.46 -2.91
CA ASP A 211 9.22 11.70 -1.52
C ASP A 211 7.98 12.30 -0.86
N VAL A 212 7.38 11.53 0.04
CA VAL A 212 6.20 11.96 0.82
C VAL A 212 6.61 12.73 2.08
N ASN A 213 7.91 12.96 2.31
CA ASN A 213 8.46 13.78 3.39
C ASN A 213 7.87 13.47 4.79
N GLY A 214 7.76 12.17 5.11
CA GLY A 214 7.22 11.71 6.40
C GLY A 214 5.70 11.86 6.57
N VAL A 215 4.95 12.10 5.49
CA VAL A 215 3.49 12.18 5.52
C VAL A 215 2.86 10.79 5.35
N ASP A 216 1.72 10.60 6.01
CA ASP A 216 0.95 9.37 5.95
C ASP A 216 0.23 9.17 4.60
N LEU A 217 0.26 7.92 4.11
CA LEU A 217 -0.56 7.45 3.00
C LEU A 217 -1.70 6.58 3.55
N HIS A 218 -2.91 7.14 3.65
CA HIS A 218 -4.09 6.41 4.13
C HIS A 218 -4.94 5.84 2.98
N ASN A 219 -5.67 4.77 3.28
CA ASN A 219 -6.66 4.15 2.38
C ASN A 219 -6.08 3.71 1.02
N VAL A 220 -4.83 3.26 1.00
CA VAL A 220 -4.22 2.63 -0.17
C VAL A 220 -4.83 1.24 -0.35
N GLY A 221 -5.60 1.03 -1.43
CA GLY A 221 -6.23 -0.26 -1.70
C GLY A 221 -5.23 -1.36 -2.04
N ASN A 222 -4.23 -1.04 -2.86
CA ASN A 222 -3.20 -1.98 -3.30
C ASN A 222 -1.86 -1.26 -3.50
N ILE A 223 -0.77 -1.96 -3.16
CA ILE A 223 0.59 -1.58 -3.51
C ILE A 223 1.16 -2.72 -4.34
N ASP A 224 1.38 -2.48 -5.63
CA ASP A 224 2.04 -3.43 -6.55
C ASP A 224 3.45 -2.90 -6.84
N ALA A 225 4.44 -3.49 -6.17
CA ALA A 225 5.83 -3.08 -6.28
C ALA A 225 6.62 -4.15 -7.06
N THR A 226 7.29 -3.73 -8.14
CA THR A 226 8.22 -4.59 -8.87
C THR A 226 9.59 -4.70 -8.17
N GLY A 227 9.84 -3.84 -7.17
CA GLY A 227 11.07 -3.79 -6.39
C GLY A 227 10.82 -4.11 -4.91
N THR A 228 11.64 -3.51 -4.06
CA THR A 228 11.60 -3.71 -2.61
C THR A 228 10.66 -2.72 -1.93
N ILE A 229 9.79 -3.21 -1.03
CA ILE A 229 9.13 -2.36 -0.04
C ILE A 229 10.03 -2.30 1.20
N GLY A 230 10.71 -1.15 1.39
CA GLY A 230 11.55 -0.91 2.55
C GLY A 230 10.75 -0.30 3.69
N ALA A 231 10.56 -1.04 4.78
CA ALA A 231 9.88 -0.55 5.98
C ALA A 231 10.61 -1.06 7.24
N PRO A 232 10.86 -0.22 8.25
CA PRO A 232 11.39 -0.67 9.55
C PRO A 232 10.45 -1.67 10.25
N THR A 233 9.15 -1.54 9.99
CA THR A 233 8.12 -2.42 10.53
C THR A 233 7.00 -2.56 9.51
N LEU A 234 6.55 -3.79 9.29
CA LEU A 234 5.37 -4.11 8.49
C LEU A 234 4.31 -4.73 9.41
N ALA A 235 3.24 -3.99 9.67
CA ALA A 235 2.08 -4.49 10.41
C ALA A 235 1.02 -4.97 9.41
N ALA A 236 0.78 -6.28 9.39
CA ALA A 236 -0.20 -6.90 8.50
C ALA A 236 -1.03 -7.92 9.29
N SER A 237 -2.33 -8.01 9.00
CA SER A 237 -3.21 -9.02 9.60
C SER A 237 -2.94 -10.42 9.07
N ASN A 238 -2.54 -10.52 7.80
CA ASN A 238 -2.17 -11.76 7.13
C ASN A 238 -1.01 -11.48 6.16
N VAL A 239 -0.11 -12.45 6.01
CA VAL A 239 1.01 -12.38 5.07
C VAL A 239 1.03 -13.66 4.25
N ALA A 240 0.82 -13.54 2.93
CA ALA A 240 1.00 -14.64 1.99
C ALA A 240 2.35 -14.48 1.28
N VAL A 241 3.25 -15.44 1.48
CA VAL A 241 4.59 -15.45 0.86
C VAL A 241 4.65 -16.61 -0.14
N SER A 242 4.87 -16.30 -1.42
CA SER A 242 4.88 -17.32 -2.49
C SER A 242 6.20 -18.08 -2.59
N ASN A 243 7.33 -17.45 -2.22
CA ASN A 243 8.65 -18.02 -2.45
C ASN A 243 9.38 -18.35 -1.14
N ALA A 244 9.86 -17.35 -0.40
CA ALA A 244 10.65 -17.57 0.80
C ALA A 244 10.65 -16.35 1.72
N VAL A 245 10.79 -16.59 3.02
CA VAL A 245 11.14 -15.58 4.02
C VAL A 245 12.65 -15.68 4.26
N ARG A 246 13.39 -14.60 3.99
CA ARG A 246 14.84 -14.51 4.23
C ARG A 246 15.09 -13.46 5.30
N SER A 247 15.79 -13.84 6.36
CA SER A 247 16.27 -12.93 7.40
C SER A 247 17.80 -12.84 7.31
N PRO A 248 18.40 -11.63 7.42
CA PRO A 248 19.85 -11.49 7.53
C PRO A 248 20.40 -12.04 8.87
N GLY A 249 19.52 -12.34 9.82
CA GLY A 249 19.85 -13.00 11.08
C GLY A 249 18.82 -14.07 11.44
N THR A 250 18.47 -14.18 12.72
CA THR A 250 17.45 -15.11 13.19
C THR A 250 16.07 -14.71 12.67
N LEU A 251 15.29 -15.67 12.16
CA LEU A 251 13.85 -15.51 11.97
C LEU A 251 13.16 -15.81 13.31
N LEU A 252 12.66 -14.78 13.98
CA LEU A 252 11.96 -14.90 15.25
C LEU A 252 10.45 -14.89 15.02
N VAL A 253 9.75 -15.91 15.53
CA VAL A 253 8.29 -16.04 15.44
C VAL A 253 7.68 -15.85 16.83
N GLN A 254 6.94 -14.77 17.04
CA GLN A 254 6.37 -14.36 18.32
C GLN A 254 4.88 -14.04 18.20
N ASN A 255 4.19 -13.97 19.34
CA ASN A 255 2.83 -13.46 19.41
C ASN A 255 2.75 -11.98 18.96
N ALA A 256 1.54 -11.49 18.69
CA ALA A 256 1.33 -10.12 18.22
C ALA A 256 1.83 -9.03 19.20
N ALA A 257 1.99 -9.36 20.48
CA ALA A 257 2.53 -8.46 21.50
C ALA A 257 4.07 -8.47 21.58
N GLY A 258 4.75 -9.38 20.88
CA GLY A 258 6.21 -9.54 20.94
C GLY A 258 6.74 -10.08 22.27
N THR A 259 5.87 -10.64 23.13
CA THR A 259 6.22 -11.02 24.52
C THR A 259 6.52 -12.50 24.70
N ALA A 260 6.11 -13.35 23.75
CA ALA A 260 6.34 -14.80 23.82
C ALA A 260 6.48 -15.40 22.42
N PRO A 261 7.15 -16.55 22.26
CA PRO A 261 7.16 -17.31 21.02
C PRO A 261 5.74 -17.65 20.54
N ALA A 262 5.53 -17.66 19.22
CA ALA A 262 4.29 -18.12 18.61
C ALA A 262 4.48 -19.50 17.93
N PRO A 263 3.41 -20.30 17.84
CA PRO A 263 3.48 -21.59 17.16
C PRO A 263 3.73 -21.43 15.65
N ILE A 264 4.45 -22.40 15.08
CA ILE A 264 4.58 -22.58 13.64
C ILE A 264 3.76 -23.81 13.26
N SER A 265 2.70 -23.62 12.49
CA SER A 265 1.90 -24.71 11.91
C SER A 265 2.20 -24.79 10.43
N THR A 266 2.78 -25.91 10.01
CA THR A 266 3.26 -26.15 8.63
C THR A 266 3.02 -27.61 8.27
N GLY A 267 3.00 -27.91 6.97
CA GLY A 267 3.06 -29.28 6.49
C GLY A 267 4.49 -29.83 6.59
N ASP A 268 4.84 -30.70 5.64
CA ASP A 268 6.18 -31.26 5.55
C ASP A 268 7.24 -30.15 5.51
N SER A 269 8.24 -30.27 6.39
CA SER A 269 9.26 -29.26 6.58
C SER A 269 10.64 -29.91 6.61
N THR A 270 11.58 -29.36 5.85
CA THR A 270 12.97 -29.83 5.80
C THR A 270 13.88 -28.85 6.52
N VAL A 271 14.64 -29.35 7.49
CA VAL A 271 15.69 -28.59 8.17
C VAL A 271 17.03 -29.05 7.62
N ASN A 272 17.68 -28.22 6.79
CA ASN A 272 18.98 -28.55 6.20
C ASN A 272 20.15 -28.42 7.20
N GLY A 273 19.94 -27.68 8.29
CA GLY A 273 20.89 -27.54 9.39
C GLY A 273 20.52 -28.43 10.59
N GLN A 274 21.02 -28.08 11.76
CA GLN A 274 20.69 -28.77 13.00
C GLN A 274 19.32 -28.31 13.53
N LEU A 275 18.48 -29.27 13.93
CA LEU A 275 17.29 -29.01 14.72
C LEU A 275 17.66 -29.03 16.21
N GLN A 276 17.57 -27.88 16.88
CA GLN A 276 17.72 -27.75 18.33
C GLN A 276 16.34 -27.50 18.97
N VAL A 277 15.93 -28.37 19.89
CA VAL A 277 14.67 -28.25 20.64
C VAL A 277 14.99 -28.21 22.12
N THR A 278 14.55 -27.14 22.79
CA THR A 278 14.84 -26.90 24.22
C THR A 278 13.80 -27.50 25.16
N GLN A 279 12.66 -27.95 24.62
CA GLN A 279 11.60 -28.62 25.36
C GLN A 279 11.43 -30.05 24.83
N THR A 280 10.27 -30.38 24.28
CA THR A 280 9.92 -31.74 23.86
C THR A 280 9.74 -31.83 22.34
N ILE A 281 10.01 -33.02 21.81
CA ILE A 281 9.66 -33.42 20.46
C ILE A 281 8.66 -34.57 20.58
N THR A 282 7.52 -34.45 19.91
CA THR A 282 6.52 -35.53 19.82
C THR A 282 6.31 -35.87 18.34
N PRO A 283 6.86 -36.99 17.85
CA PRO A 283 6.65 -37.40 16.47
C PRO A 283 5.16 -37.61 16.17
N GLY A 284 4.63 -36.98 15.13
CA GLY A 284 3.22 -37.17 14.74
C GLY A 284 2.93 -38.55 14.12
N ALA A 285 3.95 -39.21 13.56
CA ALA A 285 3.81 -40.53 12.96
C ALA A 285 3.58 -41.61 14.03
N ILE A 286 2.66 -42.54 13.74
CA ILE A 286 2.39 -43.72 14.57
C ILE A 286 2.81 -44.98 13.79
N ALA A 287 3.49 -45.90 14.46
CA ALA A 287 3.98 -47.13 13.85
C ALA A 287 3.84 -48.33 14.81
N THR A 288 3.83 -49.53 14.22
CA THR A 288 3.79 -50.80 14.96
C THR A 288 5.18 -51.44 14.94
N PRO A 289 5.69 -51.94 16.08
CA PRO A 289 6.99 -52.63 16.12
C PRO A 289 7.08 -53.76 15.10
N ARG A 290 8.25 -53.91 14.47
CA ARG A 290 8.57 -54.91 13.43
C ARG A 290 7.80 -54.77 12.11
N ALA A 291 6.88 -53.82 11.98
CA ALA A 291 6.23 -53.54 10.70
C ALA A 291 7.20 -52.85 9.73
N TRP A 292 6.92 -52.98 8.43
CA TRP A 292 7.71 -52.35 7.38
C TRP A 292 7.66 -50.82 7.48
N CYS A 293 8.77 -50.15 7.17
CA CYS A 293 8.87 -48.69 7.16
C CYS A 293 9.55 -48.18 5.87
N PRO A 294 9.11 -47.04 5.33
CA PRO A 294 9.53 -46.60 4.00
C PRO A 294 10.93 -46.00 3.95
N VAL A 295 11.39 -45.36 5.03
CA VAL A 295 12.63 -44.57 5.04
C VAL A 295 13.44 -44.84 6.30
N ASN A 296 14.63 -45.43 6.15
CA ASN A 296 15.56 -45.63 7.26
C ASN A 296 15.91 -44.30 7.94
N GLY A 297 15.95 -44.31 9.28
CA GLY A 297 16.18 -43.12 10.10
C GLY A 297 14.92 -42.33 10.45
N ALA A 298 13.75 -42.64 9.85
CA ALA A 298 12.48 -42.05 10.27
C ALA A 298 12.17 -42.40 11.74
N MET A 299 11.45 -41.51 12.43
CA MET A 299 11.00 -41.70 13.81
C MET A 299 9.48 -41.69 13.90
N ALA A 300 8.92 -42.55 14.74
CA ALA A 300 7.49 -42.64 15.01
C ALA A 300 7.23 -43.00 16.46
N GLN A 301 6.01 -42.76 16.94
CA GLN A 301 5.53 -43.28 18.22
C GLN A 301 4.99 -44.69 18.04
N ASN A 302 5.13 -45.53 19.06
CA ASN A 302 4.50 -46.83 19.08
C ASN A 302 2.97 -46.70 19.16
N SER A 303 2.27 -47.47 18.33
CA SER A 303 0.81 -47.63 18.29
C SER A 303 0.17 -48.05 19.63
N ASP A 304 0.95 -48.51 20.60
CA ASP A 304 0.46 -48.86 21.95
C ASP A 304 0.13 -47.65 22.84
N GLY A 305 0.46 -46.43 22.40
CA GLY A 305 0.13 -45.17 23.08
C GLY A 305 0.95 -44.89 24.34
N ARG A 306 2.00 -45.66 24.62
CA ARG A 306 2.81 -45.52 25.85
C ARG A 306 3.99 -44.55 25.71
N GLY A 307 4.13 -43.90 24.54
CA GLY A 307 5.21 -42.95 24.27
C GLY A 307 6.57 -43.60 23.95
N GLN A 308 6.60 -44.91 23.67
CA GLN A 308 7.82 -45.55 23.16
C GLN A 308 8.12 -45.02 21.74
N LEU A 309 9.37 -44.60 21.53
CA LEU A 309 9.85 -44.15 20.22
C LEU A 309 10.35 -45.34 19.39
N LEU A 310 10.05 -45.31 18.10
CA LEU A 310 10.50 -46.28 17.10
C LEU A 310 11.38 -45.57 16.06
N SER A 311 12.47 -46.21 15.65
CA SER A 311 13.32 -45.82 14.52
C SER A 311 13.15 -46.83 13.41
N CYS A 312 13.01 -46.35 12.19
CA CYS A 312 13.07 -47.20 11.01
C CYS A 312 14.52 -47.62 10.77
N GLN A 313 14.81 -48.92 10.88
CA GLN A 313 16.12 -49.51 10.65
C GLN A 313 15.93 -50.72 9.75
N ASP A 314 16.71 -50.81 8.67
CA ASP A 314 16.60 -51.87 7.65
C ASP A 314 15.15 -52.11 7.18
N HIS A 315 14.40 -51.02 6.97
CA HIS A 315 12.99 -51.03 6.61
C HIS A 315 12.06 -51.74 7.61
N ALA A 316 12.45 -51.84 8.88
CA ALA A 316 11.60 -52.27 9.98
C ALA A 316 11.56 -51.25 11.13
N TRP A 317 10.38 -51.04 11.71
CA TRP A 317 10.23 -50.20 12.90
C TRP A 317 10.78 -50.91 14.14
N LEU A 318 11.89 -50.39 14.69
CA LEU A 318 12.53 -50.92 15.88
C LEU A 318 12.46 -49.92 17.04
N PRO A 319 12.22 -50.36 18.28
CA PRO A 319 12.26 -49.48 19.44
C PRO A 319 13.60 -48.75 19.60
N ILE A 320 13.54 -47.44 19.81
CA ILE A 320 14.68 -46.61 20.23
C ILE A 320 14.61 -46.53 21.75
N GLY A 321 15.25 -47.49 22.41
CA GLY A 321 15.35 -47.50 23.86
C GLY A 321 14.23 -48.24 24.61
N GLY A 322 14.65 -48.72 25.78
CA GLY A 322 14.02 -49.67 26.71
C GLY A 322 15.18 -50.32 27.50
N PRO A 323 14.97 -50.92 28.69
CA PRO A 323 16.10 -51.44 29.48
C PRO A 323 16.89 -52.58 28.81
N ALA A 324 16.38 -53.19 27.73
CA ALA A 324 17.14 -54.12 26.89
C ALA A 324 16.68 -54.04 25.42
N LEU A 325 17.61 -53.80 24.51
CA LEU A 325 17.41 -53.92 23.06
C LEU A 325 17.95 -55.27 22.58
N ARG A 326 17.06 -56.25 22.46
CA ARG A 326 17.41 -57.64 22.12
C ARG A 326 17.38 -57.82 20.60
N GLN A 327 18.52 -58.15 19.99
CA GLN A 327 18.61 -58.37 18.54
C GLN A 327 18.42 -59.84 18.15
N GLY A 328 18.96 -60.77 18.96
CA GLY A 328 18.73 -62.22 18.82
C GLY A 328 18.25 -62.85 20.14
N TYR A 329 17.45 -63.91 20.04
CA TYR A 329 16.88 -64.64 21.18
C TYR A 329 16.89 -66.15 20.86
N PHE A 330 17.62 -66.94 21.64
CA PHE A 330 17.85 -68.36 21.38
C PHE A 330 17.67 -69.19 22.64
N MET A 331 16.99 -70.32 22.54
CA MET A 331 17.00 -71.37 23.58
C MET A 331 18.13 -72.34 23.25
N VAL A 332 19.08 -72.52 24.16
CA VAL A 332 20.31 -73.29 23.90
C VAL A 332 20.61 -74.31 24.99
N GLN A 333 21.37 -75.34 24.63
CA GLN A 333 21.95 -76.33 25.54
C GLN A 333 23.48 -76.27 25.48
N ASN A 334 24.15 -76.99 26.38
CA ASN A 334 25.60 -77.10 26.37
C ASN A 334 26.12 -77.57 24.99
N GLY A 335 27.08 -76.83 24.43
CA GLY A 335 27.71 -77.10 23.14
C GLY A 335 26.99 -76.51 21.92
N TRP A 336 25.87 -75.80 22.10
CA TRP A 336 25.12 -75.22 20.97
C TRP A 336 25.76 -73.92 20.44
N GLY A 337 25.65 -73.71 19.13
CA GLY A 337 26.10 -72.48 18.47
C GLY A 337 25.04 -71.38 18.47
N VAL A 338 25.46 -70.13 18.70
CA VAL A 338 24.63 -68.93 18.63
C VAL A 338 25.27 -67.94 17.64
N PRO A 339 24.54 -67.50 16.60
CA PRO A 339 25.08 -66.56 15.62
C PRO A 339 25.31 -65.17 16.23
N ALA A 340 26.29 -64.45 15.70
CA ALA A 340 26.48 -63.05 16.03
C ALA A 340 25.36 -62.19 15.42
N PRO A 341 24.91 -61.12 16.09
CA PRO A 341 24.07 -60.12 15.46
C PRO A 341 24.89 -59.30 14.45
N ASN A 342 24.25 -58.79 13.40
CA ASN A 342 24.87 -57.84 12.49
C ASN A 342 24.97 -56.48 13.19
N CYS A 343 26.18 -56.05 13.52
CA CYS A 343 26.44 -54.74 14.12
C CYS A 343 26.81 -53.71 13.06
N ALA A 344 26.26 -52.50 13.18
CA ALA A 344 26.71 -51.37 12.40
C ALA A 344 28.15 -50.96 12.80
N THR A 345 28.82 -50.18 11.95
CA THR A 345 30.20 -49.72 12.18
C THR A 345 30.38 -49.13 13.59
N GLY A 346 31.37 -49.62 14.33
CA GLY A 346 31.64 -49.22 15.71
C GLY A 346 30.99 -50.11 16.78
N GLY A 347 30.01 -50.94 16.41
CA GLY A 347 29.38 -51.87 17.33
C GLY A 347 30.19 -53.15 17.53
N THR A 348 30.27 -53.62 18.77
CA THR A 348 30.81 -54.93 19.15
C THR A 348 29.66 -55.87 19.50
N PRO A 349 29.57 -57.06 18.87
CA PRO A 349 28.55 -58.03 19.22
C PRO A 349 28.76 -58.55 20.66
N GLN A 350 27.68 -58.65 21.41
CA GLN A 350 27.64 -59.10 22.80
C GLN A 350 26.58 -60.19 22.98
N ILE A 351 26.75 -60.97 24.04
CA ILE A 351 25.91 -62.10 24.40
C ILE A 351 25.61 -62.05 25.90
N VAL A 352 24.36 -62.26 26.29
CA VAL A 352 23.93 -62.37 27.69
C VAL A 352 23.11 -63.64 27.90
N PHE A 353 23.29 -64.25 29.07
CA PHE A 353 22.68 -65.52 29.43
C PHE A 353 21.61 -65.33 30.49
N SER A 354 20.49 -66.02 30.32
CA SER A 354 19.46 -66.21 31.34
C SER A 354 19.23 -67.72 31.51
N PRO A 355 19.91 -68.36 32.47
CA PRO A 355 19.72 -69.79 32.73
C PRO A 355 18.24 -70.09 33.04
N VAL A 356 17.68 -71.12 32.43
CA VAL A 356 16.26 -71.50 32.62
C VAL A 356 16.16 -72.69 33.55
N THR A 357 16.88 -73.77 33.25
CA THR A 357 16.94 -74.96 34.09
C THR A 357 18.29 -75.62 33.95
N PHE A 358 18.80 -76.18 35.04
CA PHE A 358 19.94 -77.07 35.05
C PHE A 358 19.73 -78.14 36.12
N TYR A 359 20.25 -79.33 35.87
CA TYR A 359 20.27 -80.41 36.86
C TYR A 359 21.69 -80.66 37.32
N VAL A 360 21.96 -80.37 38.60
CA VAL A 360 23.27 -80.57 39.25
C VAL A 360 23.09 -81.06 40.68
N ASN A 361 24.15 -81.65 41.24
CA ASN A 361 24.24 -81.91 42.68
C ASN A 361 24.24 -80.56 43.44
N PRO A 362 23.57 -80.44 44.61
CA PRO A 362 23.53 -79.21 45.41
C PRO A 362 24.89 -78.56 45.74
N THR A 363 26.00 -79.29 45.62
CA THR A 363 27.35 -78.78 45.88
C THR A 363 28.11 -78.33 44.63
N ALA A 364 27.55 -78.52 43.43
CA ALA A 364 28.24 -78.23 42.18
C ALA A 364 28.11 -76.75 41.79
N THR A 365 29.22 -76.15 41.36
CA THR A 365 29.22 -74.85 40.69
C THR A 365 28.65 -74.99 39.29
N VAL A 366 27.77 -74.07 38.88
CA VAL A 366 27.27 -73.97 37.50
C VAL A 366 27.95 -72.80 36.82
N ASN A 367 28.66 -73.08 35.73
CA ASN A 367 29.30 -72.07 34.89
C ASN A 367 28.50 -71.95 33.59
N VAL A 368 28.09 -70.73 33.27
CA VAL A 368 27.48 -70.41 31.98
C VAL A 368 28.39 -69.42 31.28
N SER A 369 28.89 -69.82 30.11
CA SER A 369 29.83 -69.03 29.34
C SER A 369 29.63 -69.22 27.84
N ALA A 370 30.29 -68.37 27.06
CA ALA A 370 30.45 -68.58 25.63
C ALA A 370 31.93 -68.55 25.27
N SER A 371 32.29 -69.30 24.23
CA SER A 371 33.56 -69.15 23.52
C SER A 371 33.31 -68.62 22.12
N GLY A 372 34.22 -67.77 21.63
CA GLY A 372 34.13 -67.07 20.35
C GLY A 372 33.90 -65.56 20.50
N SER A 373 34.00 -64.85 19.38
CA SER A 373 33.75 -63.39 19.29
C SER A 373 32.51 -63.07 18.47
N GLY A 374 31.59 -64.04 18.35
CA GLY A 374 30.48 -64.01 17.42
C GLY A 374 30.88 -64.63 16.06
N PRO A 375 30.31 -65.78 15.66
CA PRO A 375 29.37 -66.64 16.42
C PRO A 375 29.99 -67.20 17.70
N TRP A 376 29.14 -67.65 18.63
CA TRP A 376 29.55 -68.20 19.92
C TRP A 376 29.13 -69.66 20.06
N THR A 377 29.93 -70.45 20.78
CA THR A 377 29.50 -71.75 21.32
C THR A 377 29.17 -71.57 22.79
N VAL A 378 27.98 -71.98 23.20
CA VAL A 378 27.48 -71.84 24.58
C VAL A 378 27.90 -73.04 25.41
N PHE A 379 28.45 -72.79 26.59
CA PHE A 379 28.84 -73.80 27.55
C PHE A 379 28.00 -73.65 28.81
N ILE A 380 27.42 -74.75 29.24
CA ILE A 380 26.72 -74.89 30.52
C ILE A 380 27.39 -76.06 31.21
N THR A 381 28.32 -75.79 32.12
CA THR A 381 29.20 -76.79 32.70
C THR A 381 29.19 -76.79 34.23
N ASP A 382 29.66 -77.88 34.82
CA ASP A 382 29.97 -77.94 36.26
C ASP A 382 31.27 -77.19 36.61
N GLY A 383 31.68 -77.26 37.88
CA GLY A 383 32.94 -76.69 38.37
C GLY A 383 34.21 -77.38 37.85
N ASN A 384 34.09 -78.53 37.18
CA ASN A 384 35.17 -79.30 36.59
C ASN A 384 35.24 -79.13 35.06
N GLY A 385 34.32 -78.35 34.48
CA GLY A 385 34.23 -78.10 33.04
C GLY A 385 33.45 -79.17 32.26
N ASN A 386 32.77 -80.11 32.92
CA ASN A 386 31.92 -81.09 32.23
C ASN A 386 30.58 -80.47 31.87
N GLY A 387 30.09 -80.74 30.65
CA GLY A 387 28.76 -80.33 30.23
C GLY A 387 27.66 -80.90 31.11
N ILE A 388 26.76 -80.06 31.59
CA ILE A 388 25.61 -80.48 32.39
C ILE A 388 24.32 -80.38 31.59
N THR A 389 23.32 -81.19 31.97
CA THR A 389 22.00 -81.14 31.33
C THR A 389 21.28 -79.89 31.82
N GLY A 390 20.96 -78.99 30.89
CA GLY A 390 20.28 -77.74 31.17
C GLY A 390 20.02 -76.92 29.91
N THR A 391 19.23 -75.88 30.07
CA THR A 391 18.89 -74.91 29.02
C THR A 391 19.07 -73.50 29.52
N ALA A 392 19.54 -72.62 28.65
CA ALA A 392 19.58 -71.19 28.87
C ALA A 392 18.89 -70.45 27.73
N VAL A 393 18.30 -69.30 28.05
CA VAL A 393 17.97 -68.29 27.06
C VAL A 393 19.22 -67.45 26.83
N VAL A 394 19.62 -67.33 25.57
CA VAL A 394 20.71 -66.49 25.14
C VAL A 394 20.17 -65.34 24.33
N GLU A 395 20.56 -64.14 24.71
CA GLU A 395 20.24 -62.91 23.98
C GLU A 395 21.51 -62.32 23.40
N THR A 396 21.44 -61.93 22.13
CA THR A 396 22.55 -61.26 21.46
C THR A 396 22.17 -59.83 21.12
N TYR A 397 23.12 -58.91 21.29
CA TYR A 397 22.94 -57.48 21.00
C TYR A 397 24.26 -56.85 20.57
N CYS A 398 24.20 -55.68 19.93
CA CYS A 398 25.37 -54.88 19.64
C CYS A 398 25.55 -53.84 20.75
N SER A 399 26.74 -53.84 21.37
CA SER A 399 27.19 -52.73 22.21
C SER A 399 27.92 -51.74 21.32
N TYR A 400 27.56 -50.45 21.38
CA TYR A 400 28.20 -49.38 20.63
C TYR A 400 29.02 -48.48 21.55
#